data_AF-A0A7Y4NID9-F1
#
_entry.id   AF-A0A7Y4NID9-F1
#
_cell.length_a   1.000
_cell.length_b   1.000
_cell.length_c   1.000
_cell.angle_alpha   90.00
_cell.angle_beta   90.00
_cell.angle_gamma   90.00
#
_symmetry.space_group_name_H-M   'P 1'
#
loop_
_entity.id
_entity.type
_entity.pdbx_description
1 polymer ?
#
loop_
_entity_poly.entity_id
_entity_poly.type
_entity_poly.pdbx_seq_one_letter_code
_entity_poly.pdbx_strand_id
1 'polypeptide(L)'
;MRAFVIAVLMLLTAGCATTRIVNLNTGYGKTISYTPLESDPVEIGRDAFKQAVTQLVLDMQLDVAFKEVERDDRRSLLASNGGVVDGAQGRAVPSAYERICQRQDDPNGCMGMLAGGLTFGPMERRMMALYFALDTVWEGVEDAIRDMVNGAALRAMVTTMIGTALVMLVAPEPITKVIAIALTASLIAYLGTGPVWNLGRGFLRLMDESRDAANVAELERAGHRFGKILGDNGARVLVIVALSALGGKNAMAAQGPRMPGFAQAAVRAEAEGGFVLAGALSGGVQSISISSAGVLNIALAPTAVAAVAMGPGAGVGTLPA
;
A
#
# COMPACT_ATOMS: atom_id res chain seq x y z
N MET A 1 -4.53 32.09 -36.38
CA MET A 1 -3.63 31.66 -35.27
C MET A 1 -4.34 31.57 -33.91
N ARG A 2 -5.08 32.60 -33.45
CA ARG A 2 -5.78 32.56 -32.14
C ARG A 2 -6.87 31.49 -32.01
N ALA A 3 -7.66 31.24 -33.06
CA ALA A 3 -8.70 30.21 -33.04
C ALA A 3 -8.15 28.77 -32.97
N PHE A 4 -6.97 28.53 -33.54
CA PHE A 4 -6.32 27.21 -33.50
C PHE A 4 -5.73 26.93 -32.11
N VAL A 5 -5.21 27.95 -31.44
CA VAL A 5 -4.72 27.85 -30.05
C VAL A 5 -5.88 27.59 -29.08
N ILE A 6 -7.05 28.22 -29.29
CA ILE A 6 -8.24 28.00 -28.45
C ILE A 6 -8.82 26.59 -28.69
N ALA A 7 -8.83 26.10 -29.94
CA ALA A 7 -9.24 24.73 -30.25
C ALA A 7 -8.29 23.69 -29.61
N VAL A 8 -6.98 23.91 -29.66
CA VAL A 8 -5.98 23.05 -29.01
C VAL A 8 -6.08 23.11 -27.48
N LEU A 9 -6.38 24.29 -26.89
CA LEU A 9 -6.62 24.41 -25.45
C LEU A 9 -7.92 23.69 -25.01
N MET A 10 -8.98 23.75 -25.81
CA MET A 10 -10.24 23.01 -25.56
C MET A 10 -10.05 21.48 -25.69
N LEU A 11 -9.19 21.04 -26.62
CA LEU A 11 -8.81 19.63 -26.76
C LEU A 11 -7.93 19.11 -25.61
N LEU A 12 -7.19 20.00 -24.93
CA LEU A 12 -6.41 19.67 -23.73
C LEU A 12 -7.26 19.63 -22.45
N THR A 13 -8.42 20.28 -22.42
CA THR A 13 -9.39 20.20 -21.30
C THR A 13 -10.34 19.01 -21.40
N ALA A 14 -10.43 18.36 -22.57
CA ALA A 14 -11.00 17.02 -22.70
C ALA A 14 -9.95 15.96 -22.31
N GLY A 15 -9.39 16.10 -21.10
CA GLY A 15 -8.64 15.01 -20.49
C GLY A 15 -9.56 13.80 -20.42
N CYS A 16 -9.17 12.71 -21.06
CA CYS A 16 -9.92 11.47 -21.15
C CYS A 16 -10.49 11.06 -19.78
N ALA A 17 -11.75 11.38 -19.52
CA ALA A 17 -12.60 10.59 -18.64
C ALA A 17 -12.73 9.24 -19.33
N THR A 18 -11.75 8.36 -19.10
CA THR A 18 -11.89 6.94 -19.48
C THR A 18 -13.15 6.47 -18.76
N THR A 19 -14.25 6.29 -19.49
CA THR A 19 -15.45 5.65 -18.98
C THR A 19 -15.07 4.22 -18.62
N ARG A 20 -14.67 4.03 -17.36
CA ARG A 20 -14.23 2.74 -16.85
C ARG A 20 -15.47 1.91 -16.57
N ILE A 21 -15.48 0.66 -17.01
CA ILE A 21 -16.59 -0.25 -16.77
C ILE A 21 -16.16 -1.18 -15.64
N VAL A 22 -16.98 -1.28 -14.59
CA VAL A 22 -16.76 -2.23 -13.52
C VAL A 22 -17.69 -3.41 -13.73
N ASN A 23 -17.10 -4.60 -13.83
CA ASN A 23 -17.79 -5.87 -13.97
C ASN A 23 -17.67 -6.65 -12.67
N LEU A 24 -18.80 -6.90 -12.03
CA LEU A 24 -18.87 -7.75 -10.84
C LEU A 24 -19.40 -9.13 -11.23
N ASN A 25 -18.61 -10.17 -10.94
CA ASN A 25 -19.01 -11.55 -11.11
C ASN A 25 -19.21 -12.21 -9.74
N THR A 26 -20.42 -12.66 -9.47
CA THR A 26 -20.83 -13.26 -8.18
C THR A 26 -20.97 -14.78 -8.24
N GLY A 27 -20.75 -15.40 -9.40
CA GLY A 27 -20.88 -16.84 -9.63
C GLY A 27 -22.33 -17.34 -9.81
N TYR A 28 -23.36 -16.50 -9.63
CA TYR A 28 -24.78 -16.91 -9.66
C TYR A 28 -25.59 -16.36 -10.85
N GLY A 29 -24.95 -15.85 -11.91
CA GLY A 29 -25.67 -15.38 -13.10
C GLY A 29 -24.99 -14.23 -13.85
N LYS A 30 -25.82 -13.31 -14.38
CA LYS A 30 -25.43 -12.23 -15.28
C LYS A 30 -24.45 -11.26 -14.61
N THR A 31 -23.31 -10.98 -15.24
CA THR A 31 -22.32 -9.99 -14.80
C THR A 31 -22.99 -8.62 -14.60
N ILE A 32 -22.78 -8.01 -13.44
CA ILE A 32 -23.24 -6.64 -13.17
C ILE A 32 -22.20 -5.70 -13.74
N SER A 33 -22.58 -4.92 -14.76
CA SER A 33 -21.74 -3.89 -15.37
C SER A 33 -22.31 -2.51 -15.07
N TYR A 34 -21.51 -1.61 -14.50
CA TYR A 34 -21.90 -0.21 -14.33
C TYR A 34 -20.69 0.73 -14.54
N THR A 35 -21.00 2.02 -14.75
CA THR A 35 -20.00 3.08 -14.90
C THR A 35 -19.80 3.76 -13.54
N PRO A 36 -18.61 3.72 -12.93
CA PRO A 36 -18.32 4.38 -11.67
C PRO A 36 -18.52 5.89 -11.74
N LEU A 37 -19.01 6.47 -10.64
CA LEU A 37 -18.93 7.90 -10.40
C LEU A 37 -17.53 8.20 -9.86
N GLU A 38 -16.68 8.91 -10.61
CA GLU A 38 -15.37 9.32 -10.10
C GLU A 38 -15.54 10.27 -8.91
N SER A 39 -14.99 9.87 -7.76
CA SER A 39 -14.92 10.68 -6.55
C SER A 39 -13.48 10.96 -6.15
N ASP A 40 -13.26 12.06 -5.43
CA ASP A 40 -11.95 12.48 -4.96
C ASP A 40 -11.32 11.41 -4.04
N PRO A 41 -9.98 11.23 -4.09
CA PRO A 41 -9.27 10.33 -3.17
C PRO A 41 -9.55 10.65 -1.70
N VAL A 42 -9.58 9.60 -0.87
CA VAL A 42 -9.65 9.75 0.59
C VAL A 42 -8.34 10.32 1.08
N GLU A 43 -8.37 11.55 1.59
CA GLU A 43 -7.18 12.24 2.09
C GLU A 43 -6.84 11.82 3.52
N ILE A 44 -5.67 11.21 3.70
CA ILE A 44 -5.11 10.91 5.02
C ILE A 44 -4.16 12.05 5.40
N GLY A 45 -4.62 12.87 6.35
CA GLY A 45 -3.83 13.93 6.96
C GLY A 45 -2.60 13.38 7.68
N ARG A 46 -1.54 14.20 7.76
CA ARG A 46 -0.25 13.82 8.37
C ARG A 46 -0.39 13.34 9.82
N ASP A 47 -1.22 14.00 10.62
CA ASP A 47 -1.38 13.65 12.04
C ASP A 47 -2.18 12.35 12.22
N ALA A 48 -3.27 12.19 11.45
CA ALA A 48 -4.05 10.96 11.42
C ALA A 48 -3.19 9.77 10.96
N PHE A 49 -2.31 10.00 9.99
CA PHE A 49 -1.34 9.00 9.54
C PHE A 49 -0.34 8.61 10.65
N LYS A 50 0.29 9.58 11.31
CA LYS A 50 1.23 9.29 12.42
C LYS A 50 0.57 8.52 13.55
N GLN A 51 -0.65 8.92 13.93
CA GLN A 51 -1.42 8.23 14.96
C GLN A 51 -1.74 6.78 14.55
N ALA A 52 -2.19 6.58 13.30
CA ALA A 52 -2.49 5.26 12.78
C ALA A 52 -1.26 4.33 12.75
N VAL A 53 -0.10 4.83 12.29
CA VAL A 53 1.16 4.05 12.30
C VAL A 53 1.55 3.69 13.73
N THR A 54 1.49 4.65 14.66
CA THR A 54 1.83 4.41 16.07
C THR A 54 0.94 3.31 16.65
N GLN A 55 -0.37 3.39 16.41
CA GLN A 55 -1.32 2.41 16.91
C GLN A 55 -1.12 1.01 16.27
N LEU A 56 -0.85 0.94 14.97
CA LEU A 56 -0.56 -0.33 14.29
C LEU A 56 0.71 -1.00 14.83
N VAL A 57 1.75 -0.22 15.15
CA VAL A 57 2.98 -0.74 15.73
C VAL A 57 2.76 -1.22 17.17
N LEU A 58 1.95 -0.51 17.97
CA LEU A 58 1.57 -0.94 19.33
C LEU A 58 0.82 -2.28 19.28
N ASP A 59 -0.21 -2.38 18.43
CA ASP A 59 -1.02 -3.59 18.30
C ASP A 59 -0.16 -4.79 17.86
N MET A 60 0.81 -4.57 16.96
CA MET A 60 1.76 -5.61 16.53
C MET A 60 2.63 -6.12 17.69
N GLN A 61 3.11 -5.23 18.57
CA GLN A 61 3.90 -5.67 19.74
C GLN A 61 3.06 -6.46 20.72
N LEU A 62 1.82 -6.03 20.98
CA LEU A 62 0.90 -6.75 21.83
C LEU A 62 0.66 -8.17 21.28
N ASP A 63 0.38 -8.30 19.98
CA ASP A 63 0.20 -9.62 19.33
C ASP A 63 1.45 -10.52 19.43
N VAL A 64 2.65 -9.97 19.30
CA VAL A 64 3.90 -10.73 19.47
C VAL A 64 4.08 -11.15 20.94
N ALA A 65 3.87 -10.23 21.88
CA ALA A 65 3.98 -10.52 23.31
C ALA A 65 2.96 -11.58 23.76
N PHE A 66 1.70 -11.51 23.32
CA PHE A 66 0.69 -12.53 23.63
C PHE A 66 1.03 -13.89 23.01
N LYS A 67 1.56 -13.92 21.77
CA LYS A 67 2.03 -15.17 21.15
C LYS A 67 3.25 -15.76 21.85
N GLU A 68 4.16 -14.91 22.33
CA GLU A 68 5.30 -15.34 23.13
C GLU A 68 4.82 -15.92 24.46
N VAL A 69 3.91 -15.26 25.18
CA VAL A 69 3.31 -15.76 26.42
C VAL A 69 2.53 -17.05 26.20
N GLU A 70 1.71 -17.20 25.16
CA GLU A 70 1.01 -18.47 24.85
C GLU A 70 2.00 -19.60 24.49
N ARG A 71 3.13 -19.25 23.87
CA ARG A 71 4.19 -20.21 23.52
C ARG A 71 5.04 -20.55 24.75
N ASP A 72 5.18 -19.63 25.69
CA ASP A 72 5.89 -19.74 26.97
C ASP A 72 5.01 -20.40 28.04
N ASP A 73 3.68 -20.36 27.94
CA ASP A 73 2.77 -21.22 28.71
C ASP A 73 2.91 -22.70 28.33
N ARG A 74 3.44 -23.00 27.13
CA ARG A 74 3.91 -24.35 26.76
C ARG A 74 5.36 -24.62 27.17
N ARG A 75 6.08 -23.65 27.72
CA ARG A 75 7.46 -23.77 28.22
C ARG A 75 7.72 -22.81 29.39
N SER A 76 7.03 -23.04 30.51
CA SER A 76 7.30 -22.49 31.85
C SER A 76 8.23 -21.27 31.95
N LEU A 77 7.62 -20.14 32.35
CA LEU A 77 8.00 -19.34 33.52
C LEU A 77 9.50 -19.19 33.77
N LEU A 78 10.13 -18.16 33.20
CA LEU A 78 11.30 -17.53 33.81
C LEU A 78 11.21 -16.01 33.72
N ALA A 79 10.89 -15.40 34.85
CA ALA A 79 11.07 -13.98 35.09
C ALA A 79 12.55 -13.59 34.97
N SER A 80 12.83 -12.46 34.31
CA SER A 80 14.03 -11.67 34.62
C SER A 80 13.80 -10.19 34.38
N ASN A 81 13.88 -9.46 35.48
CA ASN A 81 14.06 -8.02 35.57
C ASN A 81 15.41 -7.60 34.93
N GLY A 82 15.41 -6.50 34.20
CA GLY A 82 16.63 -5.82 33.74
C GLY A 82 16.36 -4.33 33.57
N GLY A 83 16.98 -3.51 34.43
CA GLY A 83 16.66 -2.10 34.63
C GLY A 83 17.15 -1.15 33.54
N VAL A 84 16.48 0.00 33.49
CA VAL A 84 16.72 1.16 32.63
C VAL A 84 17.88 2.00 33.19
N VAL A 85 18.77 2.46 32.30
CA VAL A 85 19.68 3.59 32.54
C VAL A 85 19.58 4.61 31.41
N ASP A 86 19.72 5.86 31.81
CA ASP A 86 19.28 7.09 31.15
C ASP A 86 20.43 7.82 30.41
N GLY A 87 20.08 8.62 29.40
CA GLY A 87 20.87 9.77 28.93
C GLY A 87 21.77 9.61 27.69
N ALA A 88 21.42 10.30 26.59
CA ALA A 88 22.39 11.00 25.73
C ALA A 88 21.72 12.06 24.85
N GLN A 89 22.26 13.28 24.95
CA GLN A 89 21.82 14.52 24.31
C GLN A 89 21.93 14.50 22.77
N GLY A 90 21.03 15.26 22.15
CA GLY A 90 20.86 15.38 20.71
C GLY A 90 22.11 15.84 19.95
N ARG A 91 22.43 15.07 18.89
CA ARG A 91 23.33 15.45 17.81
C ARG A 91 22.50 15.57 16.52
N ALA A 92 22.87 16.53 15.67
CA ALA A 92 22.21 16.81 14.40
C ALA A 92 22.03 15.52 13.57
N VAL A 93 20.80 15.31 13.10
CA VAL A 93 20.34 14.11 12.38
C VAL A 93 21.04 14.03 11.00
N PRO A 94 21.88 13.03 10.75
CA PRO A 94 22.47 12.80 9.42
C PRO A 94 21.39 12.36 8.43
N SER A 95 21.64 12.63 7.15
CA SER A 95 20.75 12.21 6.05
C SER A 95 20.53 10.69 6.08
N ALA A 96 19.37 10.21 5.60
CA ALA A 96 18.97 8.80 5.69
C ALA A 96 20.02 7.82 5.09
N TYR A 97 20.83 8.30 4.14
CA TYR A 97 21.95 7.56 3.53
C TYR A 97 23.14 7.35 4.49
N GLU A 98 23.54 8.39 5.25
CA GLU A 98 24.63 8.30 6.22
C GLU A 98 24.33 7.32 7.36
N ARG A 99 23.04 7.20 7.75
CA ARG A 99 22.58 6.25 8.76
C ARG A 99 22.69 4.79 8.33
N ILE A 100 22.61 4.51 7.03
CA ILE A 100 22.73 3.16 6.48
C ILE A 100 24.20 2.74 6.42
N CYS A 101 25.11 3.65 6.03
CA CYS A 101 26.54 3.36 6.01
C CYS A 101 27.18 3.27 7.40
N GLN A 102 26.67 3.97 8.41
CA GLN A 102 27.22 3.94 9.78
C GLN A 102 26.94 2.62 10.54
N ARG A 103 26.05 1.75 10.05
CA ARG A 103 25.70 0.48 10.72
C ARG A 103 26.47 -0.73 10.18
N GLN A 104 27.32 -0.54 9.17
CA GLN A 104 28.26 -1.53 8.67
C GLN A 104 29.67 -1.10 9.09
N ASP A 105 30.34 -1.92 9.90
CA ASP A 105 31.69 -1.71 10.47
C ASP A 105 32.82 -1.73 9.40
N ASP A 106 32.72 -0.94 8.34
CA ASP A 106 33.85 -0.72 7.42
C ASP A 106 33.88 0.72 6.85
N PRO A 107 34.79 1.59 7.36
CA PRO A 107 35.00 2.94 6.86
C PRO A 107 35.40 3.00 5.37
N ASN A 108 35.92 1.90 4.80
CA ASN A 108 36.33 1.83 3.39
C ASN A 108 35.28 1.18 2.47
N GLY A 109 34.24 0.54 3.01
CA GLY A 109 33.19 -0.13 2.22
C GLY A 109 32.25 0.85 1.50
N CYS A 110 31.90 1.97 2.16
CA CYS A 110 30.97 2.97 1.60
C CYS A 110 31.64 3.87 0.53
N MET A 111 32.97 4.09 0.59
CA MET A 111 33.72 4.78 -0.48
C MET A 111 34.21 3.85 -1.61
N GLY A 112 34.53 2.57 -1.32
CA GLY A 112 34.95 1.61 -2.34
C GLY A 112 33.87 1.29 -3.39
N MET A 113 32.60 1.46 -3.03
CA MET A 113 31.45 1.27 -3.92
C MET A 113 31.18 2.44 -4.87
N LEU A 114 31.74 3.63 -4.60
CA LEU A 114 31.61 4.80 -5.48
C LEU A 114 32.59 4.76 -6.67
N ALA A 115 33.64 3.94 -6.59
CA ALA A 115 34.64 3.77 -7.66
C ALA A 115 34.39 2.55 -8.55
N GLY A 116 33.42 1.68 -8.21
CA GLY A 116 33.28 0.34 -8.82
C GLY A 116 31.85 -0.16 -9.03
N GLY A 117 30.93 0.71 -9.46
CA GLY A 117 29.57 0.32 -9.88
C GLY A 117 28.66 -0.26 -8.79
N LEU A 118 27.35 -0.32 -9.06
CA LEU A 118 26.38 -0.95 -8.14
C LEU A 118 26.52 -2.48 -8.16
N THR A 119 27.11 -3.06 -7.12
CA THR A 119 27.21 -4.52 -6.92
C THR A 119 25.90 -5.17 -6.43
N PHE A 120 24.83 -4.39 -6.27
CA PHE A 120 23.50 -4.89 -5.91
C PHE A 120 22.86 -5.71 -7.03
N GLY A 121 22.19 -6.81 -6.68
CA GLY A 121 21.33 -7.53 -7.59
C GLY A 121 20.08 -6.73 -7.99
N PRO A 122 19.32 -7.18 -9.00
CA PRO A 122 18.15 -6.45 -9.49
C PRO A 122 17.06 -6.23 -8.42
N MET A 123 16.95 -7.12 -7.44
CA MET A 123 15.96 -6.99 -6.36
C MET A 123 16.38 -5.91 -5.35
N GLU A 124 17.65 -5.90 -4.96
CA GLU A 124 18.22 -4.94 -4.02
C GLU A 124 18.18 -3.53 -4.59
N ARG A 125 18.46 -3.37 -5.90
CA ARG A 125 18.31 -2.09 -6.61
C ARG A 125 16.87 -1.57 -6.57
N ARG A 126 15.88 -2.44 -6.79
CA ARG A 126 14.45 -2.08 -6.70
C ARG A 126 14.03 -1.67 -5.30
N MET A 127 14.45 -2.43 -4.29
CA MET A 127 14.15 -2.11 -2.88
C MET A 127 14.75 -0.77 -2.48
N MET A 128 15.98 -0.49 -2.92
CA MET A 128 16.62 0.81 -2.67
C MET A 128 15.86 1.96 -3.35
N ALA A 129 15.44 1.79 -4.61
CA ALA A 129 14.64 2.80 -5.30
C ALA A 129 13.27 3.03 -4.61
N LEU A 130 12.62 1.98 -4.09
CA LEU A 130 11.41 2.10 -3.29
C LEU A 130 11.65 2.81 -1.95
N TYR A 131 12.79 2.57 -1.30
CA TYR A 131 13.16 3.23 -0.05
C TYR A 131 13.26 4.76 -0.23
N PHE A 132 13.79 5.21 -1.37
CA PHE A 132 13.80 6.62 -1.76
C PHE A 132 12.42 7.13 -2.15
N ALA A 133 11.59 6.32 -2.83
CA ALA A 133 10.25 6.74 -3.21
C ALA A 133 9.33 7.05 -2.02
N LEU A 134 9.57 6.41 -0.88
CA LEU A 134 8.78 6.55 0.33
C LEU A 134 9.40 7.50 1.36
N ASP A 135 10.49 8.20 1.05
CA ASP A 135 11.24 8.96 2.06
C ASP A 135 10.43 10.04 2.79
N THR A 136 9.64 10.82 2.04
CA THR A 136 8.82 11.91 2.58
C THR A 136 7.73 11.43 3.54
N VAL A 137 7.25 10.19 3.37
CA VAL A 137 6.17 9.65 4.22
C VAL A 137 6.65 9.36 5.63
N TRP A 138 7.95 9.11 5.81
CA TRP A 138 8.53 8.77 7.11
C TRP A 138 8.90 10.00 7.95
N GLU A 139 8.75 11.21 7.40
CA GLU A 139 9.02 12.46 8.10
C GLU A 139 8.21 12.58 9.41
N GLY A 140 8.92 12.51 10.54
CA GLY A 140 8.35 12.58 11.88
C GLY A 140 7.52 11.35 12.31
N VAL A 141 7.48 10.28 11.52
CA VAL A 141 7.00 8.96 11.96
C VAL A 141 8.08 8.28 12.80
N GLU A 142 9.33 8.33 12.33
CA GLU A 142 10.47 7.70 13.02
C GLU A 142 10.63 8.21 14.46
N ASP A 143 10.33 9.49 14.70
CA ASP A 143 10.34 10.07 16.04
C ASP A 143 9.15 9.62 16.91
N ALA A 144 7.96 9.49 16.31
CA ALA A 144 6.74 9.10 17.03
C ALA A 144 6.79 7.64 17.54
N ILE A 145 7.55 6.77 16.86
CA ILE A 145 7.66 5.35 17.18
C ILE A 145 8.99 4.96 17.83
N ARG A 146 9.88 5.92 18.07
CA ARG A 146 11.27 5.69 18.49
C ARG A 146 11.38 4.86 19.77
N ASP A 147 10.50 5.13 20.72
CA ASP A 147 10.46 4.45 22.02
C ASP A 147 9.84 3.05 21.95
N MET A 148 9.21 2.72 20.83
CA MET A 148 8.54 1.45 20.62
C MET A 148 9.37 0.51 19.75
N VAL A 149 9.87 1.00 18.60
CA VAL A 149 10.58 0.17 17.62
C VAL A 149 11.70 0.98 16.96
N ASN A 150 12.74 0.29 16.50
CA ASN A 150 13.75 0.90 15.65
C ASN A 150 13.11 1.36 14.33
N GLY A 151 12.94 2.67 14.16
CA GLY A 151 12.29 3.27 12.99
C GLY A 151 12.95 2.89 11.66
N ALA A 152 14.28 2.72 11.62
CA ALA A 152 14.97 2.28 10.41
C ALA A 152 14.63 0.82 10.05
N ALA A 153 14.49 -0.05 11.05
CA ALA A 153 14.09 -1.44 10.85
C ALA A 153 12.62 -1.53 10.40
N LEU A 154 11.72 -0.75 11.02
CA LEU A 154 10.32 -0.69 10.59
C LEU A 154 10.21 -0.18 9.16
N ARG A 155 10.91 0.91 8.84
CA ARG A 155 10.91 1.49 7.48
C ARG A 155 11.40 0.48 6.45
N ALA A 156 12.49 -0.25 6.73
CA ALA A 156 12.98 -1.30 5.84
C ALA A 156 11.93 -2.41 5.66
N MET A 157 11.35 -2.92 6.76
CA MET A 157 10.30 -3.95 6.73
C MET A 157 9.10 -3.52 5.88
N VAL A 158 8.57 -2.32 6.12
CA VAL A 158 7.42 -1.78 5.38
C VAL A 158 7.76 -1.54 3.91
N THR A 159 8.96 -1.03 3.61
CA THR A 159 9.42 -0.85 2.22
C THR A 159 9.49 -2.17 1.48
N THR A 160 10.03 -3.22 2.10
CA THR A 160 10.04 -4.57 1.52
C THR A 160 8.63 -5.08 1.29
N MET A 161 7.74 -4.92 2.28
CA MET A 161 6.34 -5.34 2.15
C MET A 161 5.60 -4.63 1.02
N ILE A 162 5.77 -3.31 0.91
CA ILE A 162 5.21 -2.52 -0.19
C ILE A 162 5.79 -2.99 -1.52
N GLY A 163 7.10 -3.22 -1.60
CA GLY A 163 7.73 -3.76 -2.81
C GLY A 163 7.14 -5.10 -3.22
N THR A 164 6.98 -6.02 -2.27
CA THR A 164 6.33 -7.31 -2.51
C THR A 164 4.86 -7.14 -2.94
N ALA A 165 4.10 -6.26 -2.30
CA ALA A 165 2.71 -5.99 -2.65
C ALA A 165 2.56 -5.37 -4.06
N LEU A 166 3.45 -4.45 -4.44
CA LEU A 166 3.45 -3.82 -5.76
C LEU A 166 3.88 -4.81 -6.86
N VAL A 167 4.80 -5.73 -6.56
CA VAL A 167 5.11 -6.85 -7.46
C VAL A 167 3.87 -7.72 -7.68
N MET A 168 3.13 -8.04 -6.61
CA MET A 168 1.87 -8.80 -6.73
C MET A 168 0.79 -8.04 -7.51
N LEU A 169 0.74 -6.70 -7.38
CA LEU A 169 -0.20 -5.85 -8.10
C LEU A 169 0.03 -5.89 -9.62
N VAL A 170 1.30 -5.95 -10.04
CA VAL A 170 1.69 -5.88 -11.46
C VAL A 170 1.83 -7.26 -12.12
N ALA A 171 2.24 -8.27 -11.36
CA ALA A 171 2.39 -9.64 -11.81
C ALA A 171 1.58 -10.59 -10.90
N PRO A 172 0.27 -10.75 -11.18
CA PRO A 172 -0.58 -11.64 -10.40
C PRO A 172 -0.27 -13.12 -10.71
N GLU A 173 0.75 -13.67 -10.06
CA GLU A 173 1.02 -15.13 -9.98
C GLU A 173 0.43 -15.73 -8.68
N PRO A 174 0.02 -17.02 -8.66
CA PRO A 174 -1.18 -17.49 -7.95
C PRO A 174 -1.06 -17.75 -6.44
N ILE A 175 0.05 -17.39 -5.78
CA ILE A 175 0.39 -17.92 -4.45
C ILE A 175 -0.20 -17.10 -3.28
N THR A 176 -0.65 -15.86 -3.49
CA THR A 176 -1.27 -15.02 -2.42
C THR A 176 -2.55 -14.33 -2.87
N LYS A 177 -3.51 -15.11 -3.38
CA LYS A 177 -4.79 -14.59 -3.89
C LYS A 177 -5.46 -13.62 -2.92
N VAL A 178 -5.61 -13.95 -1.65
CA VAL A 178 -6.47 -13.16 -0.75
C VAL A 178 -5.84 -11.84 -0.30
N ILE A 179 -4.55 -11.83 0.07
CA ILE A 179 -3.88 -10.62 0.57
C ILE A 179 -3.67 -9.63 -0.57
N ALA A 180 -3.19 -10.08 -1.73
CA ALA A 180 -3.01 -9.22 -2.90
C ALA A 180 -4.34 -8.59 -3.36
N ILE A 181 -5.43 -9.36 -3.32
CA ILE A 181 -6.77 -8.88 -3.61
C ILE A 181 -7.22 -7.84 -2.59
N ALA A 182 -7.08 -8.11 -1.29
CA ALA A 182 -7.51 -7.19 -0.24
C ALA A 182 -6.68 -5.88 -0.25
N LEU A 183 -5.38 -5.97 -0.53
CA LEU A 183 -4.51 -4.81 -0.74
C LEU A 183 -4.98 -3.99 -1.95
N THR A 184 -5.22 -4.65 -3.09
CA THR A 184 -5.70 -3.97 -4.31
C THR A 184 -7.07 -3.32 -4.09
N ALA A 185 -7.99 -4.02 -3.42
CA ALA A 185 -9.31 -3.50 -3.06
C ALA A 185 -9.20 -2.26 -2.15
N SER A 186 -8.28 -2.30 -1.16
CA SER A 186 -8.02 -1.17 -0.28
C SER A 186 -7.49 0.03 -1.05
N LEU A 187 -6.52 -0.18 -1.96
CA LEU A 187 -5.98 0.93 -2.76
C LEU A 187 -7.03 1.54 -3.69
N ILE A 188 -7.91 0.72 -4.28
CA ILE A 188 -9.04 1.22 -5.08
C ILE A 188 -10.01 2.00 -4.20
N ALA A 189 -10.34 1.51 -3.00
CA ALA A 189 -11.25 2.18 -2.08
C ALA A 189 -10.73 3.54 -1.60
N TYR A 190 -9.43 3.66 -1.35
CA TYR A 190 -8.80 4.89 -0.84
C TYR A 190 -8.39 5.86 -1.95
N LEU A 191 -7.74 5.37 -3.00
CA LEU A 191 -7.15 6.21 -4.05
C LEU A 191 -8.00 6.27 -5.31
N GLY A 192 -8.71 5.18 -5.61
CA GLY A 192 -9.53 5.06 -6.81
C GLY A 192 -8.83 4.26 -7.88
N THR A 193 -9.60 3.80 -8.86
CA THR A 193 -9.08 2.97 -9.94
C THR A 193 -8.05 3.73 -10.81
N GLY A 194 -8.23 5.05 -10.98
CA GLY A 194 -7.37 5.93 -11.78
C GLY A 194 -5.95 5.98 -11.22
N PRO A 195 -5.79 6.49 -10.00
CA PRO A 195 -4.50 6.52 -9.32
C PRO A 195 -3.85 5.15 -9.18
N VAL A 196 -4.61 4.08 -8.90
CA VAL A 196 -4.06 2.71 -8.81
C VAL A 196 -3.46 2.23 -10.13
N TRP A 197 -4.10 2.54 -11.26
CA TRP A 197 -3.54 2.22 -12.58
C TRP A 197 -2.24 2.98 -12.86
N ASN A 198 -2.23 4.27 -12.56
CA ASN A 198 -1.04 5.12 -12.71
C ASN A 198 0.10 4.64 -11.81
N LEU A 199 -0.22 4.20 -10.58
CA LEU A 199 0.71 3.60 -9.64
C LEU A 199 1.34 2.33 -10.22
N GLY A 200 0.54 1.41 -10.77
CA GLY A 200 1.05 0.18 -11.40
C GLY A 200 1.97 0.46 -12.58
N ARG A 201 1.61 1.41 -13.46
CA ARG A 201 2.45 1.87 -14.57
C ARG A 201 3.74 2.53 -14.09
N GLY A 202 3.66 3.35 -13.05
CA GLY A 202 4.81 3.97 -12.42
C GLY A 202 5.76 2.93 -11.80
N PHE A 203 5.20 1.89 -11.17
CA PHE A 203 5.97 0.82 -10.56
C PHE A 203 6.68 -0.07 -11.59
N LEU A 204 6.01 -0.41 -12.70
CA LEU A 204 6.65 -1.08 -13.85
C LEU A 204 7.86 -0.30 -14.35
N ARG A 205 7.71 1.03 -14.49
CA ARG A 205 8.79 1.92 -14.90
C ARG A 205 9.92 1.96 -13.87
N LEU A 206 9.59 2.03 -12.57
CA LEU A 206 10.58 1.95 -11.49
C LEU A 206 11.37 0.64 -11.57
N MET A 207 10.70 -0.49 -11.80
CA MET A 207 11.35 -1.81 -11.89
C MET A 207 12.33 -1.92 -13.06
N ASP A 208 12.03 -1.27 -14.17
CA ASP A 208 12.88 -1.20 -15.35
C ASP A 208 14.07 -0.25 -15.13
N GLU A 209 13.81 0.99 -14.71
CA GLU A 209 14.84 1.99 -14.45
C GLU A 209 15.81 1.56 -13.34
N SER A 210 15.32 0.88 -12.29
CA SER A 210 16.19 0.37 -11.21
C SER A 210 17.00 -0.85 -11.61
N ARG A 211 16.51 -1.67 -12.54
CA ARG A 211 17.27 -2.81 -13.08
C ARG A 211 18.53 -2.32 -13.80
N ASP A 212 18.37 -1.29 -14.63
CA ASP A 212 19.42 -0.79 -15.51
C ASP A 212 20.31 0.28 -14.88
N ALA A 213 20.01 0.71 -13.64
CA ALA A 213 20.78 1.71 -12.92
C ALA A 213 22.24 1.27 -12.69
N ALA A 214 23.17 2.19 -12.97
CA ALA A 214 24.61 2.00 -12.81
C ALA A 214 25.17 2.54 -11.48
N ASN A 215 24.47 3.48 -10.84
CA ASN A 215 24.88 4.15 -9.60
C ASN A 215 23.69 4.49 -8.68
N VAL A 216 23.97 4.78 -7.40
CA VAL A 216 22.93 5.06 -6.38
C VAL A 216 22.10 6.29 -6.76
N ALA A 217 22.70 7.30 -7.36
CA ALA A 217 22.00 8.52 -7.76
C ALA A 217 20.93 8.26 -8.84
N GLU A 218 21.12 7.26 -9.71
CA GLU A 218 20.08 6.81 -10.65
C GLU A 218 18.92 6.13 -9.95
N LEU A 219 19.19 5.31 -8.94
CA LEU A 219 18.16 4.68 -8.10
C LEU A 219 17.36 5.71 -7.31
N GLU A 220 18.03 6.70 -6.73
CA GLU A 220 17.39 7.81 -6.02
C GLU A 220 16.46 8.59 -6.95
N ARG A 221 16.94 8.98 -8.14
CA ARG A 221 16.11 9.67 -9.13
C ARG A 221 14.92 8.84 -9.60
N ALA A 222 15.10 7.54 -9.81
CA ALA A 222 14.00 6.63 -10.17
C ALA A 222 12.98 6.53 -9.03
N GLY A 223 13.46 6.38 -7.79
CA GLY A 223 12.66 6.37 -6.58
C GLY A 223 11.83 7.63 -6.42
N HIS A 224 12.45 8.81 -6.45
CA HIS A 224 11.75 10.09 -6.33
C HIS A 224 10.75 10.35 -7.47
N ARG A 225 11.04 9.89 -8.70
CA ARG A 225 10.04 9.94 -9.80
C ARG A 225 8.80 9.13 -9.47
N PHE A 226 8.97 7.92 -8.94
CA PHE A 226 7.86 7.09 -8.50
C PHE A 226 7.14 7.69 -7.29
N GLY A 227 7.88 8.23 -6.32
CA GLY A 227 7.33 8.95 -5.17
C GLY A 227 6.44 10.13 -5.58
N LYS A 228 6.80 10.86 -6.65
CA LYS A 228 5.94 11.92 -7.22
C LYS A 228 4.64 11.40 -7.84
N ILE A 229 4.64 10.20 -8.42
CA ILE A 229 3.41 9.56 -8.94
C ILE A 229 2.51 9.15 -7.78
N LEU A 230 3.12 8.63 -6.71
CA LEU A 230 2.43 8.20 -5.52
C LEU A 230 1.82 9.37 -4.75
N GLY A 231 2.58 10.47 -4.63
CA GLY A 231 2.21 11.64 -3.84
C GLY A 231 2.18 11.36 -2.34
N ASP A 232 2.05 12.43 -1.57
CA ASP A 232 2.00 12.37 -0.10
C ASP A 232 0.86 11.48 0.41
N ASN A 233 -0.35 11.66 -0.12
CA ASN A 233 -1.52 10.90 0.31
C ASN A 233 -1.42 9.42 -0.09
N GLY A 234 -1.03 9.15 -1.34
CA GLY A 234 -0.83 7.77 -1.81
C GLY A 234 0.22 7.02 -1.00
N ALA A 235 1.29 7.70 -0.58
CA ALA A 235 2.33 7.09 0.24
C ALA A 235 1.81 6.73 1.64
N ARG A 236 1.03 7.62 2.27
CA ARG A 236 0.40 7.37 3.57
C ARG A 236 -0.57 6.19 3.49
N VAL A 237 -1.41 6.15 2.45
CA VAL A 237 -2.33 5.04 2.20
C VAL A 237 -1.56 3.74 2.00
N LEU A 238 -0.51 3.71 1.17
CA LEU A 238 0.29 2.50 0.96
C LEU A 238 0.92 1.98 2.25
N VAL A 239 1.49 2.87 3.06
CA VAL A 239 2.12 2.49 4.33
C VAL A 239 1.09 1.94 5.32
N ILE A 240 -0.05 2.61 5.50
CA ILE A 240 -1.12 2.13 6.39
C ILE A 240 -1.64 0.77 5.91
N VAL A 241 -1.97 0.65 4.62
CA VAL A 241 -2.53 -0.58 4.04
C VAL A 241 -1.53 -1.73 4.15
N ALA A 242 -0.22 -1.48 3.94
CA ALA A 242 0.82 -2.47 4.17
C ALA A 242 0.89 -2.88 5.65
N LEU A 243 0.96 -1.91 6.58
CA LEU A 243 1.00 -2.19 8.01
C LEU A 243 -0.24 -2.94 8.51
N SER A 244 -1.43 -2.63 8.01
CA SER A 244 -2.67 -3.34 8.36
C SER A 244 -2.72 -4.77 7.84
N ALA A 245 -1.97 -5.08 6.79
CA ALA A 245 -1.82 -6.44 6.27
C ALA A 245 -0.71 -7.24 7.00
N LEU A 246 0.07 -6.62 7.90
CA LEU A 246 1.03 -7.33 8.74
C LEU A 246 0.28 -8.29 9.67
N GLY A 247 0.60 -9.57 9.59
CA GLY A 247 -0.16 -10.62 10.28
C GLY A 247 -1.21 -11.32 9.40
N GLY A 248 -1.30 -10.95 8.12
CA GLY A 248 -2.10 -11.63 7.10
C GLY A 248 -3.58 -11.28 7.14
N LYS A 249 -4.43 -12.16 6.60
CA LYS A 249 -5.87 -11.91 6.39
C LYS A 249 -6.61 -11.48 7.66
N ASN A 250 -6.33 -12.13 8.78
CA ASN A 250 -7.04 -11.86 10.04
C ASN A 250 -6.68 -10.48 10.58
N ALA A 251 -5.40 -10.10 10.53
CA ALA A 251 -4.95 -8.77 10.90
C ALA A 251 -5.58 -7.71 9.99
N MET A 252 -5.65 -7.98 8.69
CA MET A 252 -6.27 -7.06 7.73
C MET A 252 -7.77 -6.87 7.98
N ALA A 253 -8.49 -7.92 8.35
CA ALA A 253 -9.90 -7.84 8.73
C ALA A 253 -10.12 -7.06 10.05
N ALA A 254 -9.20 -7.19 11.02
CA ALA A 254 -9.29 -6.51 12.31
C ALA A 254 -8.85 -5.04 12.25
N GLN A 255 -7.74 -4.75 11.55
CA GLN A 255 -7.14 -3.43 11.48
C GLN A 255 -7.75 -2.56 10.39
N GLY A 256 -8.30 -3.17 9.34
CA GLY A 256 -8.91 -2.47 8.23
C GLY A 256 -9.94 -1.40 8.63
N PRO A 257 -10.96 -1.75 9.43
CA PRO A 257 -11.96 -0.79 9.92
C PRO A 257 -11.40 0.31 10.83
N ARG A 258 -10.20 0.15 11.39
CA ARG A 258 -9.54 1.12 12.27
C ARG A 258 -8.68 2.13 11.48
N MET A 259 -8.50 1.91 10.18
CA MET A 259 -7.74 2.82 9.33
C MET A 259 -8.42 4.20 9.23
N PRO A 260 -7.64 5.30 9.25
CA PRO A 260 -8.20 6.64 9.11
C PRO A 260 -8.85 6.80 7.72
N GLY A 261 -10.08 7.31 7.68
CA GLY A 261 -10.83 7.47 6.43
C GLY A 261 -11.56 6.21 5.94
N PHE A 262 -11.58 5.11 6.72
CA PHE A 262 -12.23 3.85 6.31
C PHE A 262 -13.69 4.01 5.92
N ALA A 263 -14.47 4.82 6.64
CA ALA A 263 -15.89 5.05 6.31
C ALA A 263 -16.05 5.70 4.93
N GLN A 264 -15.19 6.66 4.59
CA GLN A 264 -15.20 7.33 3.28
C GLN A 264 -14.76 6.35 2.18
N ALA A 265 -13.70 5.58 2.44
CA ALA A 265 -13.22 4.55 1.53
C ALA A 265 -14.26 3.45 1.31
N ALA A 266 -15.04 3.09 2.31
CA ALA A 266 -16.11 2.10 2.21
C ALA A 266 -17.26 2.60 1.33
N VAL A 267 -17.74 3.82 1.55
CA VAL A 267 -18.78 4.45 0.70
C VAL A 267 -18.31 4.53 -0.75
N ARG A 268 -17.04 4.90 -0.95
CA ARG A 268 -16.44 4.95 -2.30
C ARG A 268 -16.29 3.57 -2.92
N ALA A 269 -15.83 2.58 -2.15
CA ALA A 269 -15.74 1.21 -2.63
C ALA A 269 -17.09 0.67 -3.08
N GLU A 270 -18.17 1.04 -2.41
CA GLU A 270 -19.53 0.69 -2.82
C GLU A 270 -19.97 1.44 -4.07
N ALA A 271 -19.70 2.75 -4.17
CA ALA A 271 -20.11 3.59 -5.30
C ALA A 271 -19.29 3.36 -6.59
N GLU A 272 -17.98 3.16 -6.46
CA GLU A 272 -17.04 3.02 -7.58
C GLU A 272 -16.66 1.57 -7.87
N GLY A 273 -16.57 0.75 -6.83
CA GLY A 273 -16.13 -0.65 -6.91
C GLY A 273 -17.27 -1.66 -6.80
N GLY A 274 -18.41 -1.28 -6.21
CA GLY A 274 -19.60 -2.11 -6.08
C GLY A 274 -19.39 -3.28 -5.14
N PHE A 275 -18.42 -3.17 -4.25
CA PHE A 275 -18.10 -4.17 -3.23
C PHE A 275 -18.08 -3.53 -1.84
N VAL A 276 -18.40 -4.33 -0.83
CA VAL A 276 -18.31 -3.93 0.57
C VAL A 276 -16.85 -4.07 1.01
N LEU A 277 -16.21 -2.95 1.38
CA LEU A 277 -14.78 -2.92 1.73
C LEU A 277 -14.45 -3.89 2.88
N ALA A 278 -15.25 -3.93 3.95
CA ALA A 278 -15.02 -4.87 5.05
C ALA A 278 -15.05 -6.34 4.60
N GLY A 279 -15.96 -6.69 3.68
CA GLY A 279 -16.05 -8.02 3.08
C GLY A 279 -14.83 -8.36 2.23
N ALA A 280 -14.25 -7.38 1.54
CA ALA A 280 -12.99 -7.55 0.82
C ALA A 280 -11.82 -7.90 1.76
N LEU A 281 -11.73 -7.21 2.90
CA LEU A 281 -10.66 -7.42 3.88
C LEU A 281 -10.75 -8.76 4.60
N SER A 282 -11.97 -9.29 4.79
CA SER A 282 -12.18 -10.63 5.35
C SER A 282 -12.01 -11.78 4.34
N GLY A 283 -11.68 -11.49 3.08
CA GLY A 283 -11.46 -12.47 2.02
C GLY A 283 -12.69 -12.84 1.19
N GLY A 284 -13.70 -11.96 1.15
CA GLY A 284 -14.90 -12.10 0.32
C GLY A 284 -14.68 -11.78 -1.16
N VAL A 285 -13.55 -11.19 -1.54
CA VAL A 285 -13.17 -10.98 -2.95
C VAL A 285 -12.27 -12.13 -3.41
N GLN A 286 -12.68 -12.79 -4.49
CA GLN A 286 -12.02 -13.98 -5.03
C GLN A 286 -11.01 -13.67 -6.14
N SER A 287 -11.22 -12.59 -6.90
CA SER A 287 -10.23 -12.04 -7.84
C SER A 287 -10.50 -10.57 -8.16
N ILE A 288 -9.44 -9.84 -8.49
CA ILE A 288 -9.51 -8.50 -9.08
C ILE A 288 -8.59 -8.51 -10.29
N SER A 289 -9.08 -8.07 -11.45
CA SER A 289 -8.25 -7.84 -12.62
C SER A 289 -8.61 -6.53 -13.29
N ILE A 290 -7.61 -5.82 -13.79
CA ILE A 290 -7.79 -4.59 -14.56
C ILE A 290 -7.31 -4.86 -15.97
N SER A 291 -8.22 -4.80 -16.94
CA SER A 291 -7.89 -4.91 -18.36
C SER A 291 -7.15 -3.66 -18.84
N SER A 292 -6.30 -3.82 -19.86
CA SER A 292 -5.66 -2.71 -20.57
C SER A 292 -6.67 -1.72 -21.18
N ALA A 293 -7.92 -2.13 -21.36
CA ALA A 293 -9.03 -1.28 -21.81
C ALA A 293 -9.69 -0.45 -20.68
N GLY A 294 -9.14 -0.47 -19.45
CA GLY A 294 -9.71 0.25 -18.30
C GLY A 294 -10.95 -0.41 -17.70
N VAL A 295 -11.16 -1.70 -17.98
CA VAL A 295 -12.26 -2.49 -17.41
C VAL A 295 -11.76 -3.17 -16.13
N LEU A 296 -12.42 -2.91 -15.01
CA LEU A 296 -12.15 -3.55 -13.72
C LEU A 296 -13.10 -4.74 -13.55
N ASN A 297 -12.56 -5.95 -13.56
CA ASN A 297 -13.33 -7.16 -13.26
C ASN A 297 -13.06 -7.59 -11.82
N ILE A 298 -14.11 -7.77 -11.03
CA ILE A 298 -14.02 -8.20 -9.64
C ILE A 298 -14.88 -9.45 -9.49
N ALA A 299 -14.28 -10.57 -9.09
CA ALA A 299 -15.02 -11.74 -8.66
C ALA A 299 -15.23 -11.68 -7.15
N LEU A 300 -16.48 -11.74 -6.71
CA LEU A 300 -16.91 -11.52 -5.32
C LEU A 300 -17.76 -12.69 -4.85
N ALA A 301 -17.62 -13.05 -3.58
CA ALA A 301 -18.67 -13.79 -2.90
C ALA A 301 -19.95 -12.94 -2.84
N PRO A 302 -21.15 -13.54 -2.91
CA PRO A 302 -22.41 -12.78 -2.88
C PRO A 302 -22.56 -11.85 -1.67
N THR A 303 -21.96 -12.21 -0.54
CA THR A 303 -21.94 -11.42 0.70
C THR A 303 -21.03 -10.20 0.67
N ALA A 304 -20.15 -10.09 -0.35
CA ALA A 304 -19.21 -8.99 -0.53
C ALA A 304 -19.65 -7.97 -1.60
N VAL A 305 -20.80 -8.18 -2.24
CA VAL A 305 -21.36 -7.29 -3.27
C VAL A 305 -22.14 -6.17 -2.58
N ALA A 306 -21.87 -4.93 -2.97
CA ALA A 306 -22.58 -3.79 -2.42
C ALA A 306 -24.06 -3.79 -2.87
N ALA A 307 -24.98 -3.42 -1.99
CA ALA A 307 -26.41 -3.38 -2.31
C ALA A 307 -26.72 -2.45 -3.50
N VAL A 308 -25.96 -1.36 -3.62
CA VAL A 308 -26.05 -0.41 -4.75
C VAL A 308 -25.72 -1.05 -6.10
N ALA A 309 -24.91 -2.11 -6.12
CA ALA A 309 -24.58 -2.84 -7.33
C ALA A 309 -25.63 -3.89 -7.71
N MET A 310 -26.51 -4.31 -6.78
CA MET A 310 -27.49 -5.37 -7.03
C MET A 310 -28.73 -4.92 -7.84
N GLY A 311 -28.91 -3.62 -8.08
CA GLY A 311 -30.02 -3.06 -8.84
C GLY A 311 -31.40 -3.29 -8.20
N PRO A 312 -32.47 -2.59 -8.65
CA PRO A 312 -33.82 -2.83 -8.18
C PRO A 312 -34.34 -4.14 -8.80
N GLY A 313 -34.11 -5.27 -8.13
CA GLY A 313 -34.62 -6.57 -8.59
C GLY A 313 -34.02 -7.83 -7.94
N ALA A 314 -32.93 -7.73 -7.18
CA ALA A 314 -32.30 -8.90 -6.55
C ALA A 314 -32.81 -9.20 -5.12
N GLY A 315 -34.07 -8.85 -4.82
CA GLY A 315 -34.70 -9.11 -3.53
C GLY A 315 -35.55 -10.39 -3.56
N VAL A 316 -35.08 -11.39 -2.81
CA VAL A 316 -35.86 -12.55 -2.30
C VAL A 316 -36.46 -13.47 -3.37
N GLY A 317 -35.68 -14.46 -3.80
CA GLY A 317 -36.24 -15.68 -4.37
C GLY A 317 -37.09 -16.40 -3.33
N THR A 318 -38.41 -16.33 -3.49
CA THR A 318 -39.40 -17.16 -2.79
C THR A 318 -39.04 -18.64 -2.90
N LEU A 319 -38.96 -19.34 -1.77
CA LEU A 319 -38.95 -20.80 -1.73
C LEU A 319 -40.25 -21.34 -2.37
N PRO A 320 -40.19 -22.34 -3.27
CA PRO A 320 -41.38 -23.09 -3.64
C PRO A 320 -41.78 -24.01 -2.47
N ALA A 321 -43.07 -24.00 -2.18
CA ALA A 321 -43.75 -24.91 -1.26
C ALA A 321 -43.82 -26.34 -1.80
#